data_AF-A0A2S6II71-F1
#
_entry.id   AF-A0A2S6II71-F1
#
_cell.length_a   1.000
_cell.length_b   1.000
_cell.length_c   1.000
_cell.angle_alpha   90.00
_cell.angle_beta   90.00
_cell.angle_gamma   90.00
#
_symmetry.space_group_name_H-M   'P 1'
#
loop_
_entity.id
_entity.type
_entity.pdbx_description
1 polymer ?
#
loop_
_entity_poly.entity_id
_entity_poly.type
_entity_poly.pdbx_seq_one_letter_code
_entity_poly.pdbx_strand_id
1 'polypeptide(L)'
;MAYGKDTFVSIVTDENGKTRHKRKIFINGEFCESKQDFWNKYVAEIDSESVKHFGKNLDAFNDAITAEGPGFPGDCIIEIIGTEKLEKVFGKDDFDFILDLLRNAEFVDLIVEKSEV
;
A
#
# COMPACT_ATOMS: atom_id res chain seq x y z
N MET A 1 13.97 21.11 -11.51
CA MET A 1 13.30 20.62 -10.30
C MET A 1 13.20 19.11 -10.36
N ALA A 2 14.10 18.39 -9.69
CA ALA A 2 14.00 16.95 -9.50
C ALA A 2 13.41 16.73 -8.11
N TYR A 3 12.18 16.21 -8.04
CA TYR A 3 11.64 15.70 -6.78
C TYR A 3 12.43 14.43 -6.45
N GLY A 4 13.50 14.58 -5.68
CA GLY A 4 14.20 13.47 -5.07
C GLY A 4 13.23 12.70 -4.17
N LYS A 5 13.37 11.37 -4.16
CA LYS A 5 12.66 10.40 -3.33
C LYS A 5 12.81 10.72 -1.83
N ASP A 6 12.16 11.76 -1.35
CA ASP A 6 11.89 11.95 0.06
C ASP A 6 10.58 11.20 0.32
N THR A 7 10.69 9.88 0.44
CA THR A 7 9.61 9.06 0.97
C THR A 7 9.30 9.63 2.35
N PHE A 8 8.18 10.34 2.47
CA PHE A 8 7.78 11.05 3.67
C PHE A 8 7.80 10.10 4.86
N VAL A 9 8.88 10.14 5.66
CA VAL A 9 8.98 9.39 6.92
C VAL A 9 8.06 10.11 7.91
N SER A 10 6.81 9.66 7.97
CA SER A 10 5.87 10.15 8.97
C SER A 10 6.28 9.56 10.30
N ILE A 11 6.83 10.41 11.17
CA ILE A 11 7.25 10.06 12.51
C ILE A 11 5.98 9.85 13.34
N VAL A 12 5.44 8.62 13.36
CA VAL A 12 4.27 8.32 14.20
C VAL A 12 4.78 8.03 15.60
N THR A 13 4.37 8.88 16.54
CA THR A 13 4.67 8.73 17.97
C THR A 13 3.52 7.97 18.59
N ASP A 14 3.77 6.71 18.99
CA ASP A 14 2.83 5.91 19.76
C ASP A 14 2.61 6.52 21.17
N GLU A 15 1.48 6.25 21.82
CA GLU A 15 1.16 6.72 23.18
C GLU A 15 2.21 6.31 24.24
N ASN A 16 3.07 5.32 23.93
CA ASN A 16 4.23 4.94 24.75
C ASN A 16 5.51 5.76 24.51
N GLY A 17 5.46 6.84 23.71
CA GLY A 17 6.63 7.67 23.39
C GLY A 17 7.66 6.98 22.50
N LYS A 18 7.29 5.87 21.84
CA LYS A 18 8.18 5.13 20.94
C LYS A 18 8.02 5.68 19.52
N THR A 19 9.01 6.47 19.11
CA THR A 19 9.14 6.99 17.75
C THR A 19 9.39 5.83 16.78
N ARG A 20 8.39 5.40 16.01
CA ARG A 20 8.57 4.42 14.94
C ARG A 20 8.64 5.15 13.61
N HIS A 21 9.78 5.03 12.93
CA HIS A 21 9.98 5.56 11.59
C HIS A 21 9.28 4.62 10.59
N LYS A 22 7.95 4.71 10.49
CA LYS A 22 7.20 3.95 9.49
C LYS A 22 7.22 4.68 8.16
N ARG A 23 7.52 3.95 7.08
CA ARG A 23 7.39 4.48 5.72
C ARG A 23 5.90 4.70 5.45
N LYS A 24 5.50 5.89 4.99
CA LYS A 24 4.13 6.11 4.52
C LYS A 24 4.08 5.86 3.00
N ILE A 25 3.20 4.97 2.58
CA ILE A 25 2.87 4.66 1.19
C ILE A 25 1.52 5.30 0.90
N PHE A 26 1.46 6.16 -0.10
CA PHE A 26 0.22 6.82 -0.49
C PHE A 26 -0.25 6.31 -1.86
N ILE A 27 -1.46 5.75 -1.89
CA ILE A 27 -2.09 5.22 -3.10
C ILE A 27 -3.35 6.02 -3.41
N ASN A 28 -3.28 6.79 -4.49
CA ASN A 28 -4.44 7.49 -5.01
C ASN A 28 -5.15 6.67 -6.10
N GLY A 29 -6.28 6.08 -5.71
CA GLY A 29 -7.17 5.30 -6.54
C GLY A 29 -7.86 6.07 -7.65
N GLU A 30 -8.07 7.38 -7.50
CA GLU A 30 -8.72 8.21 -8.54
C GLU A 30 -7.92 8.25 -9.85
N PHE A 31 -6.59 8.13 -9.73
CA PHE A 31 -5.65 8.07 -10.85
C PHE A 31 -5.31 6.62 -11.26
N CYS A 32 -6.08 5.64 -10.83
CA CYS A 32 -5.93 4.25 -11.27
C CYS A 32 -7.01 3.95 -12.31
N GLU A 33 -6.62 3.83 -13.58
CA GLU A 33 -7.54 3.43 -14.66
C GLU A 33 -7.55 1.91 -14.86
N SER A 34 -6.57 1.20 -14.29
CA SER A 34 -6.40 -0.24 -14.43
C SER A 34 -5.71 -0.83 -13.20
N LYS A 35 -5.86 -2.15 -12.99
CA LYS A 35 -5.18 -2.89 -11.91
C LYS A 35 -3.67 -2.63 -11.93
N GLN A 36 -3.10 -2.51 -13.13
CA GLN A 36 -1.68 -2.26 -13.31
C GLN A 36 -1.22 -0.88 -12.86
N ASP A 37 -2.06 0.17 -12.95
CA ASP A 37 -1.74 1.49 -12.41
C ASP A 37 -1.59 1.46 -10.89
N PHE A 38 -2.49 0.74 -10.21
CA PHE A 38 -2.39 0.54 -8.76
C PHE A 38 -1.09 -0.15 -8.40
N TRP A 39 -0.74 -1.25 -9.07
CA TRP A 39 0.52 -1.95 -8.80
C TRP A 39 1.74 -1.09 -9.13
N ASN A 40 1.70 -0.28 -10.19
CA ASN A 40 2.77 0.63 -10.54
C ASN A 40 2.96 1.73 -9.49
N LYS A 41 1.88 2.27 -8.92
CA LYS A 41 1.95 3.22 -7.80
C LYS A 41 2.49 2.56 -6.54
N TYR A 42 2.00 1.36 -6.21
CA TYR A 42 2.50 0.60 -5.07
C TYR A 42 4.01 0.35 -5.16
N VAL A 43 4.50 -0.16 -6.30
CA VAL A 43 5.94 -0.43 -6.46
C VAL A 43 6.80 0.83 -6.51
N ALA A 44 6.23 1.98 -6.87
CA ALA A 44 6.95 3.25 -6.87
C ALA A 44 7.30 3.71 -5.45
N GLU A 45 6.49 3.31 -4.47
CA GLU A 45 6.62 3.71 -3.06
C GLU A 45 7.43 2.70 -2.23
N ILE A 46 7.48 1.43 -2.64
CA ILE A 46 8.28 0.40 -1.95
C ILE A 46 9.74 0.38 -2.44
N ASP A 47 10.60 -0.32 -1.70
CA ASP A 47 12.02 -0.38 -2.06
C ASP A 47 12.28 -1.11 -3.39
N SER A 48 13.21 -0.58 -4.18
CA SER A 48 13.54 -1.11 -5.51
C SER A 48 14.09 -2.53 -5.48
N GLU A 49 14.61 -3.00 -4.35
CA GLU A 49 15.05 -4.40 -4.21
C GLU A 49 13.86 -5.37 -4.16
N SER A 50 12.82 -5.06 -3.36
CA SER A 50 11.60 -5.86 -3.27
C SER A 50 10.82 -5.91 -4.58
N VAL A 51 10.88 -4.84 -5.39
CA VAL A 51 10.14 -4.72 -6.66
C VAL A 51 10.68 -5.62 -7.77
N LYS A 52 11.97 -5.97 -7.77
CA LYS A 52 12.63 -6.65 -8.91
C LYS A 52 11.93 -7.94 -9.35
N HIS A 53 11.35 -8.66 -8.40
CA HIS A 53 10.68 -9.94 -8.64
C HIS A 53 9.16 -9.87 -8.37
N PHE A 54 8.62 -8.68 -8.15
CA PHE A 54 7.20 -8.52 -7.85
C PHE A 54 6.33 -8.72 -9.11
N GLY A 55 5.39 -9.65 -9.04
CA GLY A 55 4.53 -10.04 -10.16
C GLY A 55 3.44 -9.03 -10.55
N LYS A 56 3.29 -7.91 -9.83
CA LYS A 56 2.28 -6.85 -10.09
C LYS A 56 0.87 -7.41 -10.30
N ASN A 57 0.47 -8.32 -9.42
CA ASN A 57 -0.83 -8.96 -9.44
C ASN A 57 -1.25 -9.32 -8.00
N LEU A 58 -2.51 -9.73 -7.83
CA LEU A 58 -3.09 -10.03 -6.52
C LEU A 58 -2.38 -11.18 -5.79
N ASP A 59 -1.99 -12.22 -6.53
CA ASP A 59 -1.32 -13.41 -5.99
C ASP A 59 0.08 -13.05 -5.47
N ALA A 60 0.85 -12.29 -6.26
CA ALA A 60 2.13 -11.76 -5.84
C ALA A 60 2.01 -10.80 -4.65
N PHE A 61 0.92 -10.03 -4.57
CA PHE A 61 0.66 -9.16 -3.43
C PHE A 61 0.31 -9.95 -2.16
N ASN A 62 -0.50 -11.00 -2.30
CA ASN A 62 -0.78 -11.92 -1.20
C ASN A 62 0.52 -12.56 -0.68
N ASP A 63 1.38 -13.05 -1.57
CA ASP A 63 2.68 -13.64 -1.20
C ASP A 63 3.60 -12.60 -0.51
N ALA A 64 3.62 -11.37 -1.05
CA ALA A 64 4.36 -10.26 -0.45
C ALA A 64 3.93 -10.00 1.00
N ILE A 65 2.63 -9.97 1.28
CA ILE A 65 2.08 -9.63 2.60
C ILE A 65 2.12 -10.82 3.57
N THR A 66 1.83 -12.04 3.11
CA THR A 66 1.71 -13.21 3.98
C THR A 66 3.02 -13.95 4.23
N ALA A 67 3.95 -13.92 3.26
CA ALA A 67 5.21 -14.66 3.32
C ALA A 67 6.44 -13.73 3.29
N GLU A 68 6.24 -12.41 3.42
CA GLU A 68 7.30 -11.40 3.28
C GLU A 68 8.04 -11.54 1.92
N GLY A 69 7.30 -11.96 0.89
CA GLY A 69 7.82 -12.27 -0.44
C GLY A 69 8.19 -11.04 -1.29
N PRO A 70 8.50 -11.23 -2.58
CA PRO A 70 8.78 -10.13 -3.50
C PRO A 70 7.65 -9.10 -3.50
N GLY A 71 7.97 -7.82 -3.31
CA GLY A 71 6.99 -6.74 -3.17
C GLY A 71 6.55 -6.46 -1.74
N PHE A 72 7.15 -7.11 -0.73
CA PHE A 72 6.92 -6.81 0.67
C PHE A 72 7.22 -5.34 0.99
N PRO A 73 6.26 -4.58 1.58
CA PRO A 73 6.43 -3.16 1.82
C PRO A 73 7.24 -2.86 3.10
N GLY A 74 7.44 -3.84 3.98
CA GLY A 74 8.01 -3.64 5.31
C GLY A 74 7.05 -2.97 6.28
N ASP A 75 7.57 -2.58 7.45
CA ASP A 75 6.80 -1.84 8.47
C ASP A 75 6.44 -0.44 7.95
N CYS A 76 5.17 -0.26 7.60
CA CYS A 76 4.71 0.89 6.84
C CYS A 76 3.26 1.28 7.17
N ILE A 77 2.90 2.49 6.78
CA ILE A 77 1.52 2.99 6.81
C ILE A 77 1.07 3.06 5.36
N ILE A 78 -0.01 2.38 5.01
CA ILE A 78 -0.58 2.43 3.67
C ILE A 78 -1.85 3.27 3.73
N GLU A 79 -1.83 4.41 3.03
CA GLU A 79 -3.00 5.28 2.88
C GLU A 79 -3.58 5.12 1.48
N ILE A 80 -4.85 4.70 1.41
CA ILE A 80 -5.57 4.49 0.15
C ILE A 80 -6.76 5.44 0.09
N ILE A 81 -6.80 6.27 -0.95
CA ILE A 81 -7.93 7.14 -1.28
C ILE A 81 -8.52 6.76 -2.64
N GLY A 82 -9.74 7.20 -2.96
CA GLY A 82 -10.43 6.80 -4.20
C GLY A 82 -10.77 5.30 -4.21
N THR A 83 -11.16 4.76 -3.05
CA THR A 83 -11.48 3.35 -2.85
C THR A 83 -12.63 2.90 -3.75
N GLU A 84 -13.63 3.76 -4.01
CA GLU A 84 -14.72 3.48 -4.96
C GLU A 84 -14.22 3.24 -6.39
N LYS A 85 -13.22 4.00 -6.84
CA LYS A 85 -12.62 3.80 -8.17
C LYS A 85 -11.83 2.50 -8.21
N LEU A 86 -11.05 2.22 -7.17
CA LEU A 86 -10.31 0.97 -7.04
C LEU A 86 -11.25 -0.23 -6.99
N GLU A 87 -12.38 -0.14 -6.30
CA GLU A 87 -13.41 -1.17 -6.29
C GLU A 87 -13.95 -1.44 -7.70
N LYS A 88 -14.17 -0.40 -8.51
CA LYS A 88 -14.59 -0.56 -9.92
C LYS A 88 -13.50 -1.16 -10.81
N VAL A 89 -12.23 -0.85 -10.53
CA VAL A 89 -11.07 -1.34 -11.30
C VAL A 89 -10.76 -2.80 -10.95
N PHE A 90 -10.82 -3.14 -9.67
CA PHE A 90 -10.48 -4.47 -9.18
C PHE A 90 -11.66 -5.42 -9.21
N GLY A 91 -12.86 -4.91 -8.96
CA GLY A 91 -14.01 -5.67 -8.49
C GLY A 91 -14.07 -5.62 -6.97
N LYS A 92 -15.29 -5.71 -6.43
CA LYS A 92 -15.54 -5.66 -4.99
C LYS A 92 -14.79 -6.76 -4.23
N ASP A 93 -14.89 -8.01 -4.68
CA ASP A 93 -14.24 -9.15 -4.02
C ASP A 93 -12.70 -9.03 -4.01
N ASP A 94 -12.10 -8.69 -5.16
CA ASP A 94 -10.64 -8.51 -5.26
C ASP A 94 -10.16 -7.34 -4.39
N PHE A 95 -10.90 -6.23 -4.34
CA PHE A 95 -10.52 -5.06 -3.55
C PHE A 95 -10.70 -5.31 -2.05
N ASP A 96 -11.80 -5.95 -1.64
CA ASP A 96 -12.03 -6.33 -0.25
C ASP A 96 -10.95 -7.28 0.24
N PHE A 97 -10.50 -8.22 -0.59
CA PHE A 97 -9.37 -9.10 -0.29
C PHE A 97 -8.06 -8.32 -0.07
N ILE A 98 -7.77 -7.29 -0.88
CA ILE A 98 -6.59 -6.42 -0.67
C ILE A 98 -6.69 -5.71 0.69
N LEU A 99 -7.86 -5.14 1.01
CA LEU A 99 -8.07 -4.45 2.28
C LEU A 99 -7.95 -5.40 3.46
N ASP A 100 -8.51 -6.60 3.36
CA ASP A 100 -8.43 -7.63 4.39
C ASP A 100 -6.98 -8.08 4.63
N LEU A 101 -6.23 -8.36 3.57
CA LEU A 101 -4.79 -8.68 3.68
C LEU A 101 -4.02 -7.59 4.41
N LEU A 102 -4.24 -6.32 4.04
CA LEU A 102 -3.57 -5.20 4.67
C LEU A 102 -4.01 -4.95 6.12
N ARG A 103 -5.27 -5.21 6.46
CA ARG A 103 -5.80 -5.09 7.84
C ARG A 103 -5.28 -6.18 8.76
N ASN A 104 -5.06 -7.38 8.23
CA ASN A 104 -4.56 -8.52 8.99
C ASN A 104 -3.02 -8.51 9.10
N ALA A 105 -2.33 -7.65 8.35
CA ALA A 105 -0.88 -7.52 8.40
C ALA A 105 -0.43 -6.67 9.60
N GLU A 106 0.26 -7.29 10.58
CA GLU A 106 0.71 -6.60 11.80
C GLU A 106 1.71 -5.45 11.56
N PHE A 107 2.37 -5.45 10.40
CA PHE A 107 3.36 -4.46 9.99
C PHE A 107 2.76 -3.34 9.11
N VAL A 108 1.48 -3.43 8.74
CA VAL A 108 0.78 -2.41 7.96
C VAL A 108 -0.24 -1.69 8.81
N ASP A 109 -0.08 -0.38 8.93
CA ASP A 109 -1.15 0.50 9.40
C ASP A 109 -1.96 0.97 8.18
N LEU A 110 -3.11 0.34 7.95
CA LEU A 110 -3.99 0.70 6.83
C LEU A 110 -4.88 1.90 7.19
N ILE A 111 -4.78 2.96 6.39
CA ILE A 111 -5.66 4.12 6.41
C ILE A 111 -6.46 4.13 5.10
N VAL A 112 -7.77 3.98 5.19
CA VAL A 112 -8.66 4.15 4.04
C VAL A 112 -9.52 5.38 4.24
N GLU A 113 -9.78 6.10 3.15
CA GLU A 113 -10.82 7.13 3.15
C GLU A 113 -12.14 6.51 3.64
N LYS A 114 -12.66 7.01 4.77
CA LYS A 114 -14.02 6.69 5.18
C LYS A 114 -14.93 7.38 4.18
N SER A 115 -15.52 6.63 3.26
CA SER A 115 -16.75 7.07 2.61
C SER A 115 -17.81 7.17 3.70
N GLU A 116 -18.03 8.39 4.21
CA GLU A 116 -19.27 8.73 4.90
C GLU A 116 -20.39 8.57 3.87
N VAL A 117 -21.06 7.41 3.91
CA VAL A 117 -22.35 7.17 3.26
C VAL A 117 -23.49 7.66 4.12
#